data_AF-A0A7X6HU69-F1
#
_entry.id   AF-A0A7X6HU69-F1
#
_cell.length_a   1.000
_cell.length_b   1.000
_cell.length_c   1.000
_cell.angle_alpha   90.00
_cell.angle_beta   90.00
_cell.angle_gamma   90.00
#
_symmetry.space_group_name_H-M   'P 1'
#
loop_
_entity.id
_entity.type
_entity.pdbx_description
1 polymer ?
#
loop_
_entity_poly.entity_id
_entity_poly.type
_entity_poly.pdbx_seq_one_letter_code
_entity_poly.pdbx_strand_id
1 'polypeptide(L)'
;MTKFPHDQFAKEYFQELLSPLGKVDTGQNVNAEVREIDVLFQPTSANPEYVQTLGLLGQMVGTVTLIEPFRNAVNPEEIFSCVSKLLDKRAQFLRKANREDRRLESDKLPFLWILTPTASESLLNSFGFRIPAESENWGRGVYFLSEVWRVGLIAIHQLPKIPETMWLRMLGKGRVQQEAIAELTRLPAGNPLRANALELLYHLQTNLQANLANNTESDRDDRELIMAITPLFQEQLQAAQQQGIQQGIQQGREEGIQQGREEGIQQGIEQGIEQGIERGRQEQQRLILENFLQVRFGQLDPKMAAFLAPASTLPAAEFTMMLLSISMLSVDETGHQQALRLLAENVLKVRSNEWGDILPTVITNLLELPEEELRVLLSQLPQLSIDELMALLGQNSAG
;
A
#
# COMPACT_ATOMS: atom_id res chain seq x y z
N MET A 1 -11.38 -5.73 29.92
CA MET A 1 -12.60 -6.56 29.89
C MET A 1 -13.74 -5.72 30.45
N THR A 2 -14.77 -5.45 29.66
CA THR A 2 -15.82 -4.49 30.04
C THR A 2 -16.97 -5.22 30.73
N LYS A 3 -17.35 -4.75 31.93
CA LYS A 3 -18.43 -5.33 32.74
C LYS A 3 -19.81 -5.14 32.10
N PHE A 4 -19.99 -4.08 31.30
CA PHE A 4 -21.22 -3.75 30.59
C PHE A 4 -20.95 -3.49 29.09
N PRO A 5 -20.75 -4.54 28.26
CA PRO A 5 -20.36 -4.38 26.86
C PRO A 5 -21.36 -3.58 26.01
N HIS A 6 -22.66 -3.77 26.24
CA HIS A 6 -23.72 -3.07 25.49
C HIS A 6 -23.81 -1.58 25.83
N ASP A 7 -23.58 -1.22 27.10
CA ASP A 7 -23.54 0.18 27.53
C ASP A 7 -22.35 0.91 26.87
N GLN A 8 -21.18 0.29 26.93
CA GLN A 8 -19.98 0.83 26.30
C GLN A 8 -20.16 0.96 24.79
N PHE A 9 -20.71 -0.07 24.13
CA PHE A 9 -21.02 -0.02 22.71
C PHE A 9 -21.95 1.14 22.37
N ALA A 10 -23.03 1.35 23.13
CA ALA A 10 -23.97 2.44 22.86
C ALA A 10 -23.30 3.82 23.00
N LYS A 11 -22.45 4.01 24.00
CA LYS A 11 -21.68 5.26 24.22
C LYS A 11 -20.74 5.56 23.06
N GLU A 12 -19.90 4.59 22.68
CA GLU A 12 -18.96 4.70 21.56
C GLU A 12 -19.70 4.90 20.23
N TYR A 13 -20.81 4.18 20.04
CA TYR A 13 -21.63 4.26 18.84
C TYR A 13 -22.27 5.63 18.64
N PHE A 14 -22.84 6.22 19.71
CA PHE A 14 -23.36 7.58 19.62
C PHE A 14 -22.25 8.62 19.47
N GLN A 15 -21.12 8.44 20.15
CA GLN A 15 -19.97 9.32 19.97
C GLN A 15 -19.53 9.36 18.51
N GLU A 16 -19.39 8.20 17.87
CA GLU A 16 -18.96 8.11 16.48
C GLU A 16 -19.98 8.72 15.51
N LEU A 17 -21.27 8.41 15.66
CA LEU A 17 -22.32 8.90 14.76
C LEU A 17 -22.63 10.39 14.94
N LEU A 18 -22.47 10.93 16.15
CA LEU A 18 -22.91 12.31 16.44
C LEU A 18 -21.76 13.32 16.43
N SER A 19 -20.50 12.90 16.56
CA SER A 19 -19.35 13.81 16.54
C SER A 19 -19.30 14.74 15.31
N PRO A 20 -19.70 14.32 14.10
CA PRO A 20 -19.76 15.23 12.96
C PRO A 20 -20.85 16.32 13.06
N LEU A 21 -21.85 16.16 13.92
CA LEU A 21 -22.95 17.12 14.12
C LEU A 21 -22.72 18.07 15.30
N GLY A 22 -21.83 17.72 16.21
CA GLY A 22 -21.67 18.46 17.45
C GLY A 22 -20.75 17.79 18.45
N LYS A 23 -20.64 18.42 19.62
CA LYS A 23 -19.86 17.87 20.73
C LYS A 23 -20.63 16.74 21.41
N VAL A 24 -19.98 15.59 21.57
CA VAL A 24 -20.51 14.47 22.33
C VAL A 24 -19.68 14.30 23.61
N ASP A 25 -20.32 14.35 24.76
CA ASP A 25 -19.73 14.00 26.06
C ASP A 25 -20.37 12.69 26.54
N THR A 26 -19.60 11.60 26.58
CA THR A 26 -20.05 10.31 27.13
C THR A 26 -19.72 10.24 28.62
N GLY A 27 -20.64 9.71 29.41
CA GLY A 27 -20.41 9.45 30.82
C GLY A 27 -20.24 10.68 31.70
N GLN A 28 -21.11 11.69 31.52
CA GLN A 28 -20.99 12.95 32.23
C GLN A 28 -21.64 12.90 33.62
N ASN A 29 -20.86 13.16 34.68
CA ASN A 29 -21.35 13.25 36.05
C ASN A 29 -22.31 14.44 36.27
N VAL A 30 -23.38 14.21 37.02
CA VAL A 30 -24.38 15.22 37.44
C VAL A 30 -24.34 15.37 38.96
N ASN A 31 -23.88 16.54 39.44
CA ASN A 31 -23.70 16.87 40.87
C ASN A 31 -22.72 15.93 41.61
N ALA A 32 -22.57 16.12 42.94
CA ALA A 32 -21.62 15.40 43.79
C ALA A 32 -22.05 13.96 44.15
N GLU A 33 -23.23 13.52 43.70
CA GLU A 33 -23.63 12.12 43.73
C GLU A 33 -23.20 11.47 42.40
N VAL A 34 -22.70 10.23 42.45
CA VAL A 34 -22.19 9.49 41.28
C VAL A 34 -23.34 9.09 40.34
N ARG A 35 -23.99 10.07 39.68
CA ARG A 35 -25.01 9.87 38.66
C ARG A 35 -24.46 10.33 37.32
N GLU A 36 -24.44 9.42 36.35
CA GLU A 36 -23.81 9.62 35.05
C GLU A 36 -24.87 9.75 33.95
N ILE A 37 -24.79 10.77 33.10
CA ILE A 37 -25.53 10.84 31.83
C ILE A 37 -24.74 10.04 30.80
N ASP A 38 -25.39 9.07 30.16
CA ASP A 38 -24.69 8.17 29.24
C ASP A 38 -24.13 8.92 28.04
N VAL A 39 -24.96 9.75 27.40
CA VAL A 39 -24.55 10.60 26.28
C VAL A 39 -25.19 11.99 26.40
N LEU A 40 -24.36 13.03 26.49
CA LEU A 40 -24.77 14.41 26.30
C LEU A 40 -24.28 14.91 24.95
N PHE A 41 -25.20 15.31 24.08
CA PHE A 41 -24.92 15.89 22.77
C PHE A 41 -25.21 17.39 22.76
N GLN A 42 -24.30 18.16 22.16
CA GLN A 42 -24.44 19.61 21.95
C GLN A 42 -24.20 19.95 20.47
N PRO A 43 -25.24 20.36 19.72
CA PRO A 43 -25.09 20.70 18.31
C PRO A 43 -24.24 21.97 18.14
N THR A 44 -23.30 21.96 17.20
CA THR A 44 -22.49 23.15 16.82
C THR A 44 -22.83 23.63 15.42
N SER A 45 -22.74 22.73 14.42
CA SER A 45 -23.08 23.01 13.03
C SER A 45 -23.60 21.75 12.36
N ALA A 46 -24.90 21.69 12.11
CA ALA A 46 -25.51 20.54 11.47
C ALA A 46 -25.32 20.63 9.94
N ASN A 47 -24.53 19.73 9.36
CA ASN A 47 -24.56 19.50 7.91
C ASN A 47 -25.90 18.82 7.58
N PRO A 48 -26.83 19.47 6.84
CA PRO A 48 -28.16 18.90 6.57
C PRO A 48 -28.11 17.54 5.86
N GLU A 49 -27.13 17.31 4.99
CA GLU A 49 -26.96 16.06 4.26
C GLU A 49 -26.55 14.90 5.20
N TYR A 50 -25.67 15.19 6.16
CA TYR A 50 -25.27 14.22 7.17
C TYR A 50 -26.41 13.93 8.16
N VAL A 51 -27.19 14.95 8.57
CA VAL A 51 -28.40 14.76 9.39
C VAL A 51 -29.39 13.83 8.69
N GLN A 52 -29.65 14.02 7.39
CA GLN A 52 -30.53 13.15 6.62
C GLN A 52 -30.01 11.71 6.55
N THR A 53 -28.70 11.52 6.45
CA THR A 53 -28.07 10.19 6.46
C THR A 53 -28.30 9.42 7.76
N LEU A 54 -28.45 10.13 8.90
CA LEU A 54 -28.76 9.53 10.19
C LEU A 54 -30.27 9.30 10.43
N GLY A 55 -31.14 9.79 9.54
CA GLY A 55 -32.58 9.61 9.62
C GLY A 55 -33.17 10.09 10.96
N LEU A 56 -33.90 9.21 11.65
CA LEU A 56 -34.54 9.49 12.93
C LEU A 56 -33.53 9.91 14.01
N LEU A 57 -32.31 9.35 14.01
CA LEU A 57 -31.26 9.77 14.94
C LEU A 57 -30.84 11.23 14.68
N GLY A 58 -30.73 11.63 13.41
CA GLY A 58 -30.47 13.01 13.03
C GLY A 58 -31.56 13.98 13.50
N GLN A 59 -32.83 13.55 13.41
CA GLN A 59 -33.98 14.33 13.87
C GLN A 59 -33.98 14.55 15.40
N MET A 60 -33.50 13.59 16.19
CA MET A 60 -33.46 13.66 17.65
C MET A 60 -32.51 14.73 18.20
N VAL A 61 -31.48 15.11 17.43
CA VAL A 61 -30.33 15.89 17.90
C VAL A 61 -30.32 17.35 17.43
N GLY A 62 -31.51 17.90 17.12
CA GLY A 62 -31.66 19.30 16.72
C GLY A 62 -31.40 20.32 17.84
N THR A 63 -31.39 19.88 19.10
CA THR A 63 -31.10 20.71 20.29
C THR A 63 -30.07 20.03 21.18
N VAL A 64 -29.67 20.67 22.28
CA VAL A 64 -28.88 19.96 23.31
C VAL A 64 -29.70 18.76 23.79
N THR A 65 -29.10 17.57 23.74
CA THR A 65 -29.84 16.32 23.91
C THR A 65 -29.11 15.39 24.87
N LEU A 66 -29.84 14.80 25.82
CA LEU A 66 -29.40 13.70 26.65
C LEU A 66 -29.96 12.41 26.03
N ILE A 67 -29.13 11.39 25.87
CA ILE A 67 -29.54 10.08 25.35
C ILE A 67 -29.19 9.02 26.39
N GLU A 68 -30.19 8.23 26.78
CA GLU A 68 -30.10 7.18 27.79
C GLU A 68 -30.54 5.85 27.16
N PRO A 69 -29.60 5.06 26.60
CA PRO A 69 -29.87 3.79 25.97
C PRO A 69 -29.92 2.63 26.99
N PHE A 70 -31.01 1.88 26.97
CA PHE A 70 -31.19 0.71 27.82
C PHE A 70 -31.07 -0.58 26.99
N ARG A 71 -30.31 -1.56 27.51
CA ARG A 71 -30.27 -2.92 26.93
C ARG A 71 -31.53 -3.73 27.23
N ASN A 72 -32.23 -3.41 28.31
CA ASN A 72 -33.46 -4.08 28.77
C ASN A 72 -34.64 -3.11 28.78
N ALA A 73 -35.86 -3.65 28.87
CA ALA A 73 -37.06 -2.82 28.96
C ALA A 73 -36.97 -1.89 30.18
N VAL A 74 -37.19 -0.59 29.96
CA VAL A 74 -37.08 0.41 31.01
C VAL A 74 -38.23 0.28 32.00
N ASN A 75 -37.95 0.47 33.29
CA ASN A 75 -38.93 0.47 34.36
C ASN A 75 -39.23 1.90 34.86
N PRO A 76 -40.30 2.12 35.67
CA PRO A 76 -40.66 3.45 36.15
C PRO A 76 -39.55 4.21 36.90
N GLU A 77 -38.78 3.52 37.75
CA GLU A 77 -37.70 4.15 38.54
C GLU A 77 -36.55 4.61 37.63
N GLU A 78 -36.24 3.84 36.59
CA GLU A 78 -35.25 4.24 35.58
C GLU A 78 -35.70 5.48 34.80
N ILE A 79 -36.99 5.57 34.41
CA ILE A 79 -37.54 6.77 33.77
C ILE A 79 -37.41 7.98 34.71
N PHE A 80 -37.79 7.84 35.99
CA PHE A 80 -37.64 8.93 36.96
C PHE A 80 -36.17 9.34 37.15
N SER A 81 -35.25 8.38 37.16
CA SER A 81 -33.81 8.65 37.21
C SER A 81 -33.36 9.49 36.01
N CYS A 82 -33.73 9.11 34.78
CA CYS A 82 -33.42 9.88 33.58
C CYS A 82 -34.02 11.30 33.63
N VAL A 83 -35.29 11.43 34.06
CA VAL A 83 -35.94 12.73 34.22
C VAL A 83 -35.23 13.59 35.27
N SER A 84 -34.78 13.02 36.39
CA SER A 84 -33.97 13.73 37.39
C SER A 84 -32.69 14.29 36.77
N LYS A 85 -31.97 13.50 35.95
CA LYS A 85 -30.76 13.97 35.24
C LYS A 85 -31.07 15.14 34.32
N LEU A 86 -32.20 15.08 33.59
CA LEU A 86 -32.67 16.18 32.74
C LEU A 86 -32.93 17.45 33.55
N LEU A 87 -33.66 17.35 34.67
CA LEU A 87 -34.01 18.50 35.50
C LEU A 87 -32.76 19.17 36.10
N ASP A 88 -31.78 18.37 36.55
CA ASP A 88 -30.50 18.87 37.01
C ASP A 88 -29.74 19.61 35.89
N LYS A 89 -29.69 19.03 34.69
CA LYS A 89 -29.04 19.67 33.54
C LYS A 89 -29.74 20.97 33.15
N ARG A 90 -31.07 20.97 33.14
CA ARG A 90 -31.89 22.15 32.88
C ARG A 90 -31.59 23.26 33.89
N ALA A 91 -31.49 22.94 35.18
CA ALA A 91 -31.12 23.89 36.22
C ALA A 91 -29.71 24.46 35.99
N GLN A 92 -28.74 23.65 35.56
CA GLN A 92 -27.39 24.14 35.22
C GLN A 92 -27.42 25.13 34.05
N PHE A 93 -28.17 24.84 32.99
CA PHE A 93 -28.32 25.73 31.83
C PHE A 93 -28.94 27.06 32.21
N LEU A 94 -30.02 27.04 33.01
CA LEU A 94 -30.68 28.26 33.49
C LEU A 94 -29.76 29.10 34.39
N ARG A 95 -29.00 28.46 35.30
CA ARG A 95 -28.00 29.16 36.14
C ARG A 95 -26.91 29.82 35.30
N LYS A 96 -26.43 29.13 34.26
CA LYS A 96 -25.42 29.68 33.33
C LYS A 96 -25.97 30.89 32.57
N ALA A 97 -27.18 30.78 32.02
CA ALA A 97 -27.83 31.86 31.29
C ALA A 97 -28.04 33.11 32.16
N ASN A 98 -28.49 32.92 33.41
CA ASN A 98 -28.66 34.01 34.37
C ASN A 98 -27.34 34.69 34.73
N ARG A 99 -26.23 33.93 34.82
CA ARG A 99 -24.88 34.51 35.05
C ARG A 99 -24.37 35.32 33.86
N GLU A 100 -24.81 34.97 32.66
CA GLU A 100 -24.45 35.62 31.39
C GLU A 100 -25.46 36.73 31.00
N ASP A 101 -26.40 37.08 31.89
CA ASP A 101 -27.51 38.02 31.65
C ASP A 101 -28.26 37.77 30.34
N ARG A 102 -28.39 36.49 29.98
CA ARG A 102 -29.02 36.04 28.74
C ARG A 102 -30.32 35.31 29.05
N ARG A 103 -31.40 35.69 28.36
CA ARG A 103 -32.65 34.92 28.38
C ARG A 103 -32.50 33.68 27.49
N LEU A 104 -32.75 32.50 28.06
CA LEU A 104 -32.72 31.24 27.32
C LEU A 104 -34.13 30.88 26.85
N GLU A 105 -34.31 30.69 25.55
CA GLU A 105 -35.57 30.25 24.96
C GLU A 105 -35.82 28.75 25.25
N SER A 106 -37.09 28.34 25.23
CA SER A 106 -37.49 26.97 25.60
C SER A 106 -36.92 25.91 24.64
N ASP A 107 -36.76 26.27 23.37
CA ASP A 107 -36.15 25.45 22.31
C ASP A 107 -34.64 25.23 22.52
N LYS A 108 -33.97 26.10 23.30
CA LYS A 108 -32.53 25.97 23.63
C LYS A 108 -32.27 25.14 24.88
N LEU A 109 -33.32 24.72 25.59
CA LEU A 109 -33.15 23.87 26.77
C LEU A 109 -32.73 22.45 26.36
N PRO A 110 -32.22 21.63 27.29
CA PRO A 110 -31.91 20.24 27.01
C PRO A 110 -33.18 19.40 26.77
N PHE A 111 -33.10 18.41 25.87
CA PHE A 111 -34.14 17.41 25.61
C PHE A 111 -33.63 16.03 26.05
N LEU A 112 -34.48 15.18 26.61
CA LEU A 112 -34.13 13.82 27.01
C LEU A 112 -34.74 12.79 26.06
N TRP A 113 -33.91 11.88 25.56
CA TRP A 113 -34.34 10.68 24.84
C TRP A 113 -34.01 9.41 25.62
N ILE A 114 -35.04 8.64 25.93
CA ILE A 114 -34.94 7.31 26.56
C ILE A 114 -35.11 6.26 25.46
N LEU A 115 -34.08 5.44 25.23
CA LEU A 115 -34.10 4.42 24.18
C LEU A 115 -34.22 3.05 24.85
N THR A 116 -35.30 2.33 24.55
CA THR A 116 -35.57 1.04 25.19
C THR A 116 -35.94 -0.01 24.16
N PRO A 117 -35.48 -1.27 24.29
CA PRO A 117 -35.81 -2.34 23.33
C PRO A 117 -37.31 -2.52 23.20
N THR A 118 -38.04 -2.51 24.32
CA THR A 118 -39.49 -2.66 24.38
C THR A 118 -40.12 -1.74 25.41
N ALA A 119 -41.34 -1.30 25.13
CA ALA A 119 -42.17 -0.51 26.05
C ALA A 119 -43.59 -1.08 26.01
N SER A 120 -44.16 -1.37 27.18
CA SER A 120 -45.53 -1.86 27.29
C SER A 120 -46.53 -0.70 27.26
N GLU A 121 -47.74 -0.95 26.77
CA GLU A 121 -48.80 0.08 26.79
C GLU A 121 -49.12 0.54 28.21
N SER A 122 -49.06 -0.35 29.21
CA SER A 122 -49.25 -0.01 30.62
C SER A 122 -48.23 1.01 31.11
N LEU A 123 -46.94 0.82 30.77
CA LEU A 123 -45.86 1.76 31.12
C LEU A 123 -46.03 3.11 30.40
N LEU A 124 -46.34 3.09 29.11
CA LEU A 124 -46.55 4.31 28.33
C LEU A 124 -47.72 5.13 28.90
N ASN A 125 -48.84 4.46 29.19
CA ASN A 125 -50.04 5.08 29.72
C ASN A 125 -49.83 5.63 31.15
N SER A 126 -49.07 4.93 32.01
CA SER A 126 -48.86 5.36 33.40
C SER A 126 -48.07 6.67 33.50
N PHE A 127 -47.14 6.92 32.58
CA PHE A 127 -46.41 8.19 32.46
C PHE A 127 -47.11 9.21 31.56
N GLY A 128 -48.16 8.81 30.84
CA GLY A 128 -48.88 9.68 29.93
C GLY A 128 -48.11 9.99 28.63
N PHE A 129 -47.27 9.07 28.17
CA PHE A 129 -46.63 9.15 26.86
C PHE A 129 -47.67 9.11 25.74
N ARG A 130 -47.50 9.99 24.75
CA ARG A 130 -48.41 10.15 23.62
C ARG A 130 -47.67 9.93 22.31
N ILE A 131 -48.40 9.43 21.33
CA ILE A 131 -47.92 9.35 19.95
C ILE A 131 -47.97 10.77 19.37
N PRO A 132 -46.89 11.24 18.71
CA PRO A 132 -46.88 12.55 18.05
C PRO A 132 -47.90 12.61 16.91
N ALA A 133 -48.29 13.83 16.51
CA ALA A 133 -49.15 14.00 15.35
C ALA A 133 -48.45 13.53 14.06
N GLU A 134 -49.21 12.97 13.11
CA GLU A 134 -48.65 12.48 11.83
C GLU A 134 -47.89 13.58 11.07
N SER A 135 -48.31 14.84 11.21
CA SER A 135 -47.65 16.01 10.61
C SER A 135 -46.20 16.24 11.09
N GLU A 136 -45.82 15.68 12.24
CA GLU A 136 -44.46 15.81 12.79
C GLU A 136 -43.50 14.72 12.26
N ASN A 137 -44.01 13.73 11.52
CA ASN A 137 -43.25 12.72 10.80
C ASN A 137 -42.22 11.92 11.64
N TRP A 138 -42.45 11.75 12.94
CA TRP A 138 -41.58 10.94 13.81
C TRP A 138 -41.70 9.44 13.57
N GLY A 139 -42.85 8.99 13.06
CA GLY A 139 -43.12 7.59 12.75
C GLY A 139 -43.45 6.73 13.98
N ARG A 140 -43.61 5.42 13.72
CA ARG A 140 -44.00 4.43 14.74
C ARG A 140 -42.86 4.16 15.72
N GLY A 141 -43.21 4.00 17.00
CA GLY A 141 -42.27 3.66 18.07
C GLY A 141 -41.67 4.88 18.78
N VAL A 142 -42.07 6.09 18.39
CA VAL A 142 -41.66 7.35 19.02
C VAL A 142 -42.80 7.89 19.87
N TYR A 143 -42.49 8.23 21.12
CA TYR A 143 -43.46 8.69 22.11
C TYR A 143 -42.95 9.94 22.84
N PHE A 144 -43.85 10.82 23.23
CA PHE A 144 -43.52 12.06 23.93
C PHE A 144 -44.36 12.26 25.19
N LEU A 145 -43.76 12.81 26.24
CA LEU A 145 -44.52 13.50 27.28
C LEU A 145 -45.00 14.86 26.76
N SER A 146 -45.80 15.58 27.54
CA SER A 146 -46.18 16.96 27.16
C SER A 146 -44.93 17.80 26.90
N GLU A 147 -45.03 18.74 25.94
CA GLU A 147 -43.89 19.52 25.43
C GLU A 147 -43.05 20.17 26.53
N VAL A 148 -43.68 20.57 27.64
CA VAL A 148 -43.03 21.19 28.80
C VAL A 148 -41.97 20.29 29.43
N TRP A 149 -42.19 18.97 29.44
CA TRP A 149 -41.25 18.00 30.01
C TRP A 149 -39.98 17.85 29.17
N ARG A 150 -40.08 18.03 27.84
CA ARG A 150 -38.97 17.78 26.90
C ARG A 150 -38.35 16.38 27.05
N VAL A 151 -39.24 15.38 27.12
CA VAL A 151 -38.88 13.96 27.23
C VAL A 151 -39.52 13.20 26.08
N GLY A 152 -38.70 12.46 25.34
CA GLY A 152 -39.10 11.49 24.34
C GLY A 152 -38.65 10.08 24.72
N LEU A 153 -39.42 9.08 24.28
CA LEU A 153 -39.11 7.67 24.46
C LEU A 153 -39.18 6.97 23.10
N ILE A 154 -38.18 6.13 22.82
CA ILE A 154 -38.10 5.32 21.61
C ILE A 154 -38.23 3.84 22.00
N ALA A 155 -39.30 3.20 21.56
CA ALA A 155 -39.52 1.77 21.67
C ALA A 155 -38.94 1.08 20.43
N ILE A 156 -37.68 0.64 20.53
CA ILE A 156 -36.86 0.22 19.37
C ILE A 156 -37.53 -0.89 18.55
N HIS A 157 -38.15 -1.90 19.19
CA HIS A 157 -38.83 -2.99 18.49
C HIS A 157 -40.03 -2.57 17.62
N GLN A 158 -40.56 -1.36 17.80
CA GLN A 158 -41.69 -0.85 17.02
C GLN A 158 -41.25 0.00 15.84
N LEU A 159 -39.97 0.36 15.76
CA LEU A 159 -39.44 1.16 14.68
C LEU A 159 -39.63 0.42 13.33
N PRO A 160 -40.07 1.11 12.27
CA PRO A 160 -40.19 0.52 10.95
C PRO A 160 -38.84 0.01 10.44
N LYS A 161 -38.82 -1.07 9.66
CA LYS A 161 -37.59 -1.67 9.11
C LYS A 161 -37.16 -0.96 7.83
N ILE A 162 -36.71 0.28 7.99
CA ILE A 162 -36.29 1.19 6.91
C ILE A 162 -34.92 1.81 7.25
N PRO A 163 -34.16 2.30 6.24
CA PRO A 163 -32.85 2.89 6.45
C PRO A 163 -32.83 4.02 7.51
N GLU A 164 -33.87 4.84 7.56
CA GLU A 164 -33.97 6.02 8.41
C GLU A 164 -34.02 5.69 9.92
N THR A 165 -34.35 4.45 10.29
CA THR A 165 -34.39 4.00 11.70
C THR A 165 -33.31 2.97 12.03
N MET A 166 -32.51 2.56 11.03
CA MET A 166 -31.53 1.48 11.16
C MET A 166 -30.52 1.74 12.29
N TRP A 167 -30.00 2.96 12.38
CA TRP A 167 -29.03 3.35 13.41
C TRP A 167 -29.57 3.14 14.83
N LEU A 168 -30.85 3.41 15.08
CA LEU A 168 -31.49 3.16 16.38
C LEU A 168 -31.81 1.67 16.60
N ARG A 169 -32.21 0.95 15.56
CA ARG A 169 -32.45 -0.50 15.63
C ARG A 169 -31.18 -1.30 15.92
N MET A 170 -30.00 -0.76 15.60
CA MET A 170 -28.69 -1.33 15.96
C MET A 170 -28.51 -1.49 17.48
N LEU A 171 -29.17 -0.65 18.27
CA LEU A 171 -29.17 -0.70 19.75
C LEU A 171 -30.26 -1.63 20.31
N GLY A 172 -31.05 -2.26 19.45
CA GLY A 172 -32.12 -3.18 19.83
C GLY A 172 -31.63 -4.52 20.37
N LYS A 173 -32.56 -5.47 20.49
CA LYS A 173 -32.28 -6.83 20.97
C LYS A 173 -32.74 -7.89 19.97
N GLY A 174 -32.06 -9.05 19.97
CA GLY A 174 -32.40 -10.21 19.15
C GLY A 174 -32.56 -9.87 17.66
N ARG A 175 -33.69 -10.28 17.08
CA ARG A 175 -33.98 -10.09 15.64
C ARG A 175 -33.91 -8.65 15.17
N VAL A 176 -34.30 -7.68 16.00
CA VAL A 176 -34.30 -6.25 15.61
C VAL A 176 -32.88 -5.78 15.33
N GLN A 177 -31.94 -6.16 16.19
CA GLN A 177 -30.53 -5.83 16.04
C GLN A 177 -29.90 -6.60 14.87
N GLN A 178 -30.21 -7.90 14.73
CA GLN A 178 -29.72 -8.72 13.62
C GLN A 178 -30.14 -8.18 12.25
N GLU A 179 -31.39 -7.75 12.11
CA GLU A 179 -31.90 -7.16 10.87
C GLU A 179 -31.21 -5.81 10.57
N ALA A 180 -30.99 -4.98 11.58
CA ALA A 180 -30.25 -3.72 11.42
C ALA A 180 -28.79 -3.96 10.99
N ILE A 181 -28.12 -4.99 11.54
CA ILE A 181 -26.77 -5.41 11.11
C ILE A 181 -26.79 -5.88 9.66
N ALA A 182 -27.79 -6.67 9.26
CA ALA A 182 -27.94 -7.12 7.88
C ALA A 182 -28.26 -5.97 6.90
N GLU A 183 -28.89 -4.89 7.36
CA GLU A 183 -29.07 -3.67 6.56
C GLU A 183 -27.75 -2.88 6.46
N LEU A 184 -26.99 -2.77 7.54
CA LEU A 184 -25.69 -2.09 7.57
C LEU A 184 -24.71 -2.68 6.54
N THR A 185 -24.69 -4.01 6.39
CA THR A 185 -23.80 -4.68 5.43
C THR A 185 -24.16 -4.44 3.97
N ARG A 186 -25.41 -4.02 3.68
CA ARG A 186 -25.87 -3.65 2.33
C ARG A 186 -25.49 -2.23 1.94
N LEU A 187 -25.05 -1.40 2.89
CA LEU A 187 -24.53 -0.07 2.56
C LEU A 187 -23.28 -0.20 1.67
N PRO A 188 -22.98 0.79 0.80
CA PRO A 188 -21.77 0.74 -0.04
C PRO A 188 -20.48 0.57 0.79
N ALA A 189 -19.52 -0.19 0.27
CA ALA A 189 -18.26 -0.46 0.97
C ALA A 189 -17.43 0.81 1.28
N GLY A 190 -17.58 1.86 0.45
CA GLY A 190 -16.95 3.16 0.69
C GLY A 190 -17.70 4.08 1.66
N ASN A 191 -18.81 3.64 2.26
CA ASN A 191 -19.54 4.46 3.22
C ASN A 191 -18.77 4.48 4.57
N PRO A 192 -18.31 5.65 5.06
CA PRO A 192 -17.54 5.72 6.30
C PRO A 192 -18.34 5.28 7.54
N LEU A 193 -19.64 5.56 7.58
CA LEU A 193 -20.51 5.13 8.70
C LEU A 193 -20.65 3.61 8.75
N ARG A 194 -20.64 2.94 7.58
CA ARG A 194 -20.63 1.47 7.53
C ARG A 194 -19.35 0.94 8.18
N ALA A 195 -18.19 1.47 7.80
CA ALA A 195 -16.90 1.01 8.33
C ALA A 195 -16.84 1.17 9.86
N ASN A 196 -17.16 2.37 10.36
CA ASN A 196 -17.04 2.69 11.77
C ASN A 196 -18.06 1.88 12.63
N ALA A 197 -19.30 1.74 12.15
CA ALA A 197 -20.30 0.92 12.85
C ALA A 197 -19.91 -0.57 12.89
N LEU A 198 -19.30 -1.09 11.81
CA LEU A 198 -18.80 -2.46 11.79
C LEU A 198 -17.63 -2.64 12.76
N GLU A 199 -16.69 -1.70 12.84
CA GLU A 199 -15.61 -1.76 13.82
C GLU A 199 -16.12 -1.82 15.26
N LEU A 200 -17.10 -0.98 15.61
CA LEU A 200 -17.73 -1.00 16.94
C LEU A 200 -18.48 -2.31 17.22
N LEU A 201 -19.15 -2.89 16.22
CA LEU A 201 -19.79 -4.20 16.34
C LEU A 201 -18.77 -5.33 16.56
N TYR A 202 -17.57 -5.22 15.98
CA TYR A 202 -16.47 -6.17 16.20
C TYR A 202 -15.95 -6.09 17.64
N HIS A 203 -15.76 -4.88 18.15
CA HIS A 203 -15.36 -4.68 19.55
C HIS A 203 -16.41 -5.22 20.52
N LEU A 204 -17.70 -4.97 20.24
CA LEU A 204 -18.79 -5.55 21.01
C LEU A 204 -18.73 -7.09 20.99
N GLN A 205 -18.63 -7.70 19.80
CA GLN A 205 -18.54 -9.16 19.66
C GLN A 205 -17.35 -9.74 20.43
N THR A 206 -16.17 -9.13 20.34
CA THR A 206 -14.96 -9.56 21.04
C THR A 206 -15.14 -9.51 22.56
N ASN A 207 -15.72 -8.42 23.07
CA ASN A 207 -16.02 -8.27 24.50
C ASN A 207 -17.06 -9.29 24.99
N LEU A 208 -18.10 -9.56 24.19
CA LEU A 208 -19.11 -10.57 24.51
C LEU A 208 -18.50 -11.98 24.52
N GLN A 209 -17.66 -12.33 23.53
CA GLN A 209 -16.96 -13.62 23.49
C GLN A 209 -16.05 -13.83 24.70
N ALA A 210 -15.32 -12.79 25.11
CA ALA A 210 -14.50 -12.85 26.32
C ALA A 210 -15.35 -13.09 27.58
N ASN A 211 -16.50 -12.41 27.69
CA ASN A 211 -17.41 -12.57 28.83
C ASN A 211 -18.06 -13.97 28.86
N LEU A 212 -18.37 -14.56 27.70
CA LEU A 212 -18.87 -15.92 27.56
C LEU A 212 -17.88 -16.99 28.04
N ALA A 213 -16.59 -16.81 27.80
CA ALA A 213 -15.56 -17.73 28.28
C ALA A 213 -15.46 -17.76 29.82
N ASN A 214 -15.85 -16.67 30.47
CA ASN A 214 -15.72 -16.47 31.91
C ASN A 214 -17.04 -16.61 32.69
N ASN A 215 -18.20 -16.64 32.02
CA ASN A 215 -19.52 -16.75 32.66
C ASN A 215 -20.47 -17.69 31.90
N THR A 216 -20.91 -18.76 32.57
CA THR A 216 -21.77 -19.81 31.99
C THR A 216 -23.22 -19.35 31.75
N GLU A 217 -23.69 -18.34 32.50
CA GLU A 217 -25.03 -17.72 32.38
C GLU A 217 -25.09 -16.60 31.32
N SER A 218 -24.41 -16.77 30.19
CA SER A 218 -24.49 -15.80 29.10
C SER A 218 -25.91 -15.70 28.55
N ASP A 219 -26.37 -14.47 28.33
CA ASP A 219 -27.63 -14.15 27.66
C ASP A 219 -27.70 -14.88 26.30
N ARG A 220 -28.82 -15.54 26.03
CA ARG A 220 -29.08 -16.21 24.74
C ARG A 220 -28.95 -15.21 23.59
N ASP A 221 -29.39 -13.97 23.80
CA ASP A 221 -29.34 -12.92 22.79
C ASP A 221 -27.89 -12.54 22.43
N ASP A 222 -26.96 -12.60 23.38
CA ASP A 222 -25.55 -12.29 23.13
C ASP A 222 -24.87 -13.40 22.32
N ARG A 223 -25.24 -14.67 22.56
CA ARG A 223 -24.78 -15.80 21.74
C ARG A 223 -25.30 -15.69 20.30
N GLU A 224 -26.58 -15.38 20.15
CA GLU A 224 -27.20 -15.17 18.83
C GLU A 224 -26.58 -13.98 18.10
N LEU A 225 -26.23 -12.89 18.82
CA LEU A 225 -25.56 -11.73 18.25
C LEU A 225 -24.14 -12.08 17.77
N ILE A 226 -23.35 -12.80 18.57
CA ILE A 226 -22.01 -13.25 18.16
C ILE A 226 -22.08 -14.12 16.92
N MET A 227 -23.01 -15.07 16.87
CA MET A 227 -23.18 -15.95 15.70
C MET A 227 -23.59 -15.17 14.45
N ALA A 228 -24.43 -14.14 14.58
CA ALA A 228 -24.83 -13.29 13.46
C ALA A 228 -23.68 -12.43 12.92
N ILE A 229 -22.82 -11.93 13.81
CA ILE A 229 -21.73 -11.01 13.48
C ILE A 229 -20.49 -11.73 12.91
N THR A 230 -20.17 -12.92 13.43
CA THR A 230 -18.95 -13.67 13.06
C THR A 230 -18.74 -13.89 11.55
N PRO A 231 -19.72 -14.39 10.77
CA PRO A 231 -19.50 -14.65 9.35
C PRO A 231 -19.25 -13.37 8.55
N LEU A 232 -19.87 -12.25 8.95
CA LEU A 232 -19.74 -10.95 8.27
C LEU A 232 -18.30 -10.43 8.34
N PHE A 233 -17.64 -10.57 9.49
CA PHE A 233 -16.24 -10.17 9.63
C PHE A 233 -15.27 -11.12 8.95
N GLN A 234 -15.55 -12.42 8.95
CA GLN A 234 -14.71 -13.38 8.22
C GLN A 234 -14.68 -13.08 6.72
N GLU A 235 -15.82 -12.77 6.13
CA GLU A 235 -15.92 -12.39 4.72
C GLU A 235 -15.14 -11.10 4.43
N GLN A 236 -15.29 -10.07 5.27
CA GLN A 236 -14.53 -8.82 5.11
C GLN A 236 -13.03 -9.01 5.28
N LEU A 237 -12.59 -9.80 6.25
CA LEU A 237 -11.17 -10.08 6.46
C LEU A 237 -10.58 -10.83 5.27
N GLN A 238 -11.29 -11.80 4.73
CA GLN A 238 -10.88 -12.52 3.51
C GLN A 238 -10.80 -11.59 2.31
N ALA A 239 -11.77 -10.70 2.12
CA ALA A 239 -11.76 -9.72 1.04
C ALA A 239 -10.57 -8.75 1.18
N ALA A 240 -10.31 -8.25 2.40
CA ALA A 240 -9.16 -7.38 2.69
C ALA A 240 -7.82 -8.09 2.46
N GLN A 241 -7.71 -9.36 2.88
CA GLN A 241 -6.52 -10.19 2.63
C GLN A 241 -6.30 -10.41 1.12
N GLN A 242 -7.35 -10.72 0.37
CA GLN A 242 -7.26 -10.88 -1.09
C GLN A 242 -6.82 -9.59 -1.78
N GLN A 243 -7.39 -8.44 -1.37
CA GLN A 243 -6.96 -7.13 -1.89
C GLN A 243 -5.50 -6.84 -1.55
N GLY A 244 -5.07 -7.10 -0.32
CA GLY A 244 -3.67 -6.92 0.09
C GLY A 244 -2.71 -7.80 -0.69
N ILE A 245 -3.07 -9.06 -0.95
CA ILE A 245 -2.27 -9.97 -1.79
C ILE A 245 -2.20 -9.46 -3.23
N GLN A 246 -3.33 -9.05 -3.82
CA GLN A 246 -3.35 -8.52 -5.18
C GLN A 246 -2.50 -7.26 -5.32
N GLN A 247 -2.60 -6.33 -4.37
CA GLN A 247 -1.79 -5.11 -4.35
C GLN A 247 -0.30 -5.45 -4.21
N GLY A 248 0.06 -6.35 -3.30
CA GLY A 248 1.45 -6.78 -3.12
C GLY A 248 2.04 -7.46 -4.36
N ILE A 249 1.27 -8.31 -5.06
CA ILE A 249 1.68 -8.93 -6.32
C ILE A 249 1.88 -7.87 -7.41
N GLN A 250 0.96 -6.91 -7.52
CA GLN A 250 1.03 -5.86 -8.52
C GLN A 250 2.27 -4.97 -8.29
N GLN A 251 2.47 -4.51 -7.06
CA GLN A 251 3.64 -3.70 -6.69
C GLN A 251 4.95 -4.47 -6.93
N GLY A 252 5.05 -5.73 -6.45
CA GLY A 252 6.25 -6.54 -6.65
C GLY A 252 6.56 -6.81 -8.12
N ARG A 253 5.53 -6.94 -8.97
CA ARG A 253 5.70 -7.10 -10.42
C ARG A 253 6.20 -5.81 -11.07
N GLU A 254 5.64 -4.66 -10.70
CA GLU A 254 6.07 -3.36 -11.23
C GLU A 254 7.53 -3.06 -10.84
N GLU A 255 7.88 -3.25 -9.56
CA GLU A 255 9.24 -3.08 -9.06
C GLU A 255 10.24 -4.02 -9.75
N GLY A 256 9.88 -5.31 -9.88
CA GLY A 256 10.74 -6.30 -10.54
C GLY A 256 10.97 -6.01 -12.03
N ILE A 257 9.94 -5.53 -12.75
CA ILE A 257 10.09 -5.12 -14.16
C ILE A 257 10.98 -3.89 -14.27
N GLN A 258 10.83 -2.92 -13.37
CA GLN A 258 11.61 -1.70 -13.40
C GLN A 258 13.09 -1.99 -13.13
N GLN A 259 13.40 -2.76 -12.08
CA GLN A 259 14.77 -3.15 -11.75
C GLN A 259 15.41 -3.98 -12.87
N GLY A 260 14.71 -5.00 -13.38
CA GLY A 260 15.25 -5.83 -14.47
C GLY A 260 15.50 -5.03 -15.75
N ARG A 261 14.69 -4.00 -16.02
CA ARG A 261 14.90 -3.10 -17.16
C ARG A 261 16.10 -2.18 -16.95
N GLU A 262 16.27 -1.62 -15.77
CA GLU A 262 17.40 -0.75 -15.44
C GLU A 262 18.73 -1.52 -15.52
N GLU A 263 18.80 -2.70 -14.89
CA GLU A 263 19.97 -3.57 -14.94
C GLU A 263 20.30 -4.02 -16.37
N GLY A 264 19.28 -4.42 -17.15
CA GLY A 264 19.46 -4.85 -18.54
C GLY A 264 19.95 -3.71 -19.45
N ILE A 265 19.44 -2.49 -19.27
CA ILE A 265 19.91 -1.32 -20.01
C ILE A 265 21.35 -0.97 -19.63
N GLN A 266 21.66 -0.96 -18.33
CA GLN A 266 23.01 -0.61 -17.85
C GLN A 266 24.06 -1.58 -18.41
N GLN A 267 23.81 -2.89 -18.30
CA GLN A 267 24.70 -3.91 -18.84
C GLN A 267 24.83 -3.81 -20.37
N GLY A 268 23.71 -3.57 -21.07
CA GLY A 268 23.72 -3.41 -22.53
C GLY A 268 24.51 -2.18 -23.00
N ILE A 269 24.42 -1.06 -22.28
CA ILE A 269 25.18 0.17 -22.58
C ILE A 269 26.67 -0.05 -22.30
N GLU A 270 27.03 -0.62 -21.15
CA GLU A 270 28.44 -0.87 -20.79
C GLU A 270 29.12 -1.78 -21.82
N GLN A 271 28.51 -2.91 -22.16
CA GLN A 271 29.05 -3.83 -23.17
C GLN A 271 29.11 -3.17 -24.56
N GLY A 272 28.09 -2.39 -24.93
CA GLY A 272 28.07 -1.69 -26.21
C GLY A 272 29.18 -0.64 -26.34
N ILE A 273 29.42 0.13 -25.28
CA ILE A 273 30.50 1.14 -25.25
C ILE A 273 31.86 0.47 -25.29
N GLU A 274 32.10 -0.57 -24.49
CA GLU A 274 33.38 -1.27 -24.44
C GLU A 274 33.74 -1.88 -25.81
N GLN A 275 32.80 -2.57 -26.44
CA GLN A 275 33.00 -3.13 -27.78
C GLN A 275 33.21 -2.04 -28.84
N GLY A 276 32.50 -0.92 -28.74
CA GLY A 276 32.65 0.21 -29.65
C GLY A 276 34.03 0.87 -29.55
N ILE A 277 34.51 1.10 -28.33
CA ILE A 277 35.85 1.66 -28.07
C ILE A 277 36.94 0.72 -28.58
N GLU A 278 36.83 -0.58 -28.30
CA GLU A 278 37.84 -1.54 -28.72
C GLU A 278 37.91 -1.70 -30.24
N ARG A 279 36.76 -1.75 -30.93
CA ARG A 279 36.74 -1.76 -32.41
C ARG A 279 37.35 -0.48 -32.99
N GLY A 280 36.98 0.69 -32.47
CA GLY A 280 37.55 1.96 -32.91
C GLY A 280 39.06 2.04 -32.69
N ARG A 281 39.55 1.50 -31.56
CA ARG A 281 40.99 1.41 -31.26
C ARG A 281 41.72 0.54 -32.29
N GLN A 282 41.20 -0.64 -32.60
CA GLN A 282 41.79 -1.57 -33.57
C GLN A 282 41.80 -0.97 -34.99
N GLU A 283 40.68 -0.40 -35.44
CA GLU A 283 40.60 0.27 -36.75
C GLU A 283 41.62 1.41 -36.87
N GLN A 284 41.74 2.23 -35.82
CA GLN A 284 42.70 3.34 -35.79
C GLN A 284 44.15 2.85 -35.76
N GLN A 285 44.46 1.83 -34.96
CA GLN A 285 45.81 1.24 -34.96
C GLN A 285 46.19 0.67 -36.32
N ARG A 286 45.25 0.01 -37.01
CA ARG A 286 45.47 -0.51 -38.37
C ARG A 286 45.83 0.60 -39.34
N LEU A 287 45.08 1.70 -39.33
CA LEU A 287 45.33 2.86 -40.17
C LEU A 287 46.68 3.54 -39.85
N ILE A 288 47.02 3.67 -38.56
CA ILE A 288 48.31 4.23 -38.14
C ILE A 288 49.46 3.35 -38.64
N LEU A 289 49.35 2.04 -38.46
CA LEU A 289 50.39 1.09 -38.87
C LEU A 289 50.57 1.08 -40.39
N GLU A 290 49.48 1.03 -41.14
CA GLU A 290 49.50 1.05 -42.59
C GLU A 290 50.18 2.32 -43.13
N ASN A 291 49.77 3.50 -42.65
CA ASN A 291 50.37 4.77 -43.05
C ASN A 291 51.84 4.85 -42.64
N PHE A 292 52.18 4.42 -41.42
CA PHE A 292 53.55 4.44 -40.92
C PHE A 292 54.49 3.60 -41.79
N LEU A 293 54.08 2.38 -42.14
CA LEU A 293 54.86 1.50 -43.00
C LEU A 293 54.93 2.06 -44.43
N GLN A 294 53.84 2.61 -44.97
CA GLN A 294 53.82 3.18 -46.32
C GLN A 294 54.75 4.39 -46.48
N VAL A 295 54.74 5.30 -45.50
CA VAL A 295 55.63 6.47 -45.50
C VAL A 295 57.10 6.04 -45.45
N ARG A 296 57.38 4.95 -44.73
CA ARG A 296 58.75 4.51 -44.46
C ARG A 296 59.34 3.65 -45.58
N PHE A 297 58.57 2.71 -46.11
CA PHE A 297 59.04 1.69 -47.06
C PHE A 297 58.42 1.82 -48.46
N GLY A 298 57.47 2.74 -48.66
CA GLY A 298 56.75 2.89 -49.92
C GLY A 298 55.56 1.93 -50.03
N GLN A 299 55.31 1.41 -51.23
CA GLN A 299 54.18 0.50 -51.44
C GLN A 299 54.38 -0.80 -50.66
N LEU A 300 53.41 -1.15 -49.80
CA LEU A 300 53.47 -2.38 -49.01
C LEU A 300 53.26 -3.60 -49.90
N ASP A 301 54.14 -4.60 -49.75
CA ASP A 301 53.94 -5.89 -50.39
C ASP A 301 52.79 -6.69 -49.73
N PRO A 302 52.24 -7.70 -50.42
CA PRO A 302 51.10 -8.46 -49.93
C PRO A 302 51.34 -9.22 -48.62
N LYS A 303 52.59 -9.63 -48.32
CA LYS A 303 52.95 -10.31 -47.06
C LYS A 303 52.92 -9.33 -45.90
N MET A 304 53.51 -8.15 -46.05
CA MET A 304 53.49 -7.11 -45.02
C MET A 304 52.06 -6.62 -44.75
N ALA A 305 51.25 -6.45 -45.80
CA ALA A 305 49.85 -6.08 -45.67
C ALA A 305 49.01 -7.10 -44.87
N ALA A 306 49.35 -8.39 -44.95
CA ALA A 306 48.64 -9.46 -44.23
C ALA A 306 48.74 -9.31 -42.70
N PHE A 307 49.81 -8.67 -42.20
CA PHE A 307 50.01 -8.45 -40.78
C PHE A 307 49.28 -7.22 -40.21
N LEU A 308 48.74 -6.33 -41.06
CA LEU A 308 48.10 -5.09 -40.58
C LEU A 308 46.92 -5.35 -39.64
N ALA A 309 46.04 -6.29 -39.98
CA ALA A 309 44.89 -6.65 -39.17
C ALA A 309 45.30 -7.30 -37.82
N PRO A 310 46.08 -8.38 -37.77
CA PRO A 310 46.48 -8.98 -36.49
C PRO A 310 47.41 -8.07 -35.66
N ALA A 311 48.26 -7.25 -36.28
CA ALA A 311 49.08 -6.30 -35.53
C ALA A 311 48.26 -5.12 -34.97
N SER A 312 47.08 -4.84 -35.52
CA SER A 312 46.17 -3.82 -34.98
C SER A 312 45.36 -4.28 -33.76
N THR A 313 45.42 -5.57 -33.40
CA THR A 313 44.80 -6.06 -32.16
C THR A 313 45.73 -5.94 -30.97
N LEU A 314 47.02 -5.61 -31.18
CA LEU A 314 48.00 -5.48 -30.12
C LEU A 314 47.55 -4.43 -29.07
N PRO A 315 47.74 -4.70 -27.77
CA PRO A 315 47.65 -3.69 -26.72
C PRO A 315 48.40 -2.41 -27.07
N ALA A 316 47.88 -1.24 -26.64
CA ALA A 316 48.41 0.07 -27.06
C ALA A 316 49.91 0.26 -26.77
N ALA A 317 50.40 -0.27 -25.63
CA ALA A 317 51.81 -0.20 -25.28
C ALA A 317 52.68 -1.04 -26.23
N GLU A 318 52.27 -2.27 -26.51
CA GLU A 318 52.99 -3.19 -27.40
C GLU A 318 52.98 -2.69 -28.84
N PHE A 319 51.84 -2.17 -29.30
CA PHE A 319 51.73 -1.50 -30.60
C PHE A 319 52.71 -0.32 -30.73
N THR A 320 52.81 0.52 -29.68
CA THR A 320 53.73 1.66 -29.67
C THR A 320 55.18 1.21 -29.69
N MET A 321 55.53 0.20 -28.90
CA MET A 321 56.89 -0.37 -28.87
C MET A 321 57.26 -0.97 -30.21
N MET A 322 56.34 -1.67 -30.87
CA MET A 322 56.53 -2.21 -32.22
C MET A 322 56.82 -1.10 -33.24
N LEU A 323 56.02 -0.02 -33.24
CA LEU A 323 56.28 1.12 -34.12
C LEU A 323 57.65 1.76 -33.87
N LEU A 324 58.04 1.91 -32.61
CA LEU A 324 59.35 2.45 -32.24
C LEU A 324 60.49 1.53 -32.72
N SER A 325 60.37 0.21 -32.53
CA SER A 325 61.35 -0.76 -33.03
C SER A 325 61.48 -0.71 -34.55
N ILE A 326 60.38 -0.62 -35.28
CA ILE A 326 60.40 -0.48 -36.74
C ILE A 326 61.01 0.87 -37.16
N SER A 327 60.78 1.94 -36.39
CA SER A 327 61.32 3.28 -36.69
C SER A 327 62.85 3.34 -36.67
N MET A 328 63.51 2.42 -35.97
CA MET A 328 64.96 2.35 -35.82
C MET A 328 65.68 1.58 -36.93
N LEU A 329 64.94 0.93 -37.84
CA LEU A 329 65.50 0.11 -38.92
C LEU A 329 66.09 0.97 -40.05
N SER A 330 66.82 0.39 -40.99
CA SER A 330 67.13 1.07 -42.26
C SER A 330 65.89 1.13 -43.17
N VAL A 331 65.94 1.92 -44.25
CA VAL A 331 64.87 2.04 -45.27
C VAL A 331 65.16 1.16 -46.49
N ASP A 332 66.29 0.47 -46.51
CA ASP A 332 66.67 -0.48 -47.56
C ASP A 332 65.93 -1.82 -47.40
N GLU A 333 66.17 -2.73 -48.34
CA GLU A 333 65.58 -4.08 -48.36
C GLU A 333 65.82 -4.85 -47.04
N THR A 334 67.00 -4.68 -46.45
CA THR A 334 67.35 -5.30 -45.16
C THR A 334 66.43 -4.81 -44.04
N GLY A 335 66.18 -3.50 -43.98
CA GLY A 335 65.26 -2.91 -43.01
C GLY A 335 63.81 -3.33 -43.24
N HIS A 336 63.39 -3.50 -44.50
CA HIS A 336 62.06 -4.00 -44.85
C HIS A 336 61.82 -5.43 -44.35
N GLN A 337 62.77 -6.34 -44.59
CA GLN A 337 62.71 -7.73 -44.10
C GLN A 337 62.71 -7.80 -42.56
N GLN A 338 63.48 -6.92 -41.90
CA GLN A 338 63.47 -6.83 -40.44
C GLN A 338 62.14 -6.29 -39.90
N ALA A 339 61.49 -5.34 -40.58
CA ALA A 339 60.17 -4.85 -40.22
C ALA A 339 59.11 -5.95 -40.31
N LEU A 340 59.14 -6.74 -41.39
CA LEU A 340 58.26 -7.90 -41.56
C LEU A 340 58.44 -8.94 -40.44
N ARG A 341 59.70 -9.19 -40.05
CA ARG A 341 60.03 -10.08 -38.93
C ARG A 341 59.51 -9.56 -37.59
N LEU A 342 59.61 -8.26 -37.33
CA LEU A 342 59.07 -7.64 -36.11
C LEU A 342 57.54 -7.69 -36.07
N LEU A 343 56.85 -7.51 -37.20
CA LEU A 343 55.39 -7.66 -37.27
C LEU A 343 54.97 -9.09 -36.90
N ALA A 344 55.60 -10.09 -37.51
CA ALA A 344 55.36 -11.49 -37.20
C ALA A 344 55.64 -11.83 -35.73
N GLU A 345 56.76 -11.34 -35.20
CA GLU A 345 57.14 -11.56 -33.81
C GLU A 345 56.11 -10.99 -32.82
N ASN A 346 55.67 -9.74 -33.01
CA ASN A 346 54.73 -9.09 -32.09
C ASN A 346 53.33 -9.73 -32.18
N VAL A 347 52.87 -10.09 -33.38
CA VAL A 347 51.60 -10.81 -33.56
C VAL A 347 51.62 -12.17 -32.86
N LEU A 348 52.72 -12.91 -32.95
CA LEU A 348 52.85 -14.21 -32.27
C LEU A 348 52.98 -14.05 -30.75
N LYS A 349 53.77 -13.08 -30.25
CA LYS A 349 53.95 -12.85 -28.81
C LYS A 349 52.65 -12.58 -28.07
N VAL A 350 51.68 -11.93 -28.70
CA VAL A 350 50.35 -11.72 -28.09
C VAL A 350 49.56 -13.02 -27.90
N ARG A 351 49.85 -14.08 -28.67
CA ARG A 351 49.21 -15.39 -28.51
C ARG A 351 49.76 -16.19 -27.35
N SER A 352 51.04 -16.00 -27.01
CA SER A 352 51.69 -16.74 -25.93
C SER A 352 52.91 -15.99 -25.42
N ASN A 353 53.05 -15.92 -24.10
CA ASN A 353 54.25 -15.39 -23.46
C ASN A 353 55.37 -16.46 -23.37
N GLU A 354 55.10 -17.70 -23.76
CA GLU A 354 55.95 -18.88 -23.52
C GLU A 354 56.51 -19.48 -24.81
N TRP A 355 56.76 -18.65 -25.84
CA TRP A 355 57.41 -19.14 -27.06
C TRP A 355 58.86 -19.61 -26.86
N GLY A 356 59.51 -19.26 -25.74
CA GLY A 356 60.86 -19.73 -25.40
C GLY A 356 61.86 -19.65 -26.56
N ASP A 357 62.63 -20.72 -26.74
CA ASP A 357 63.67 -20.82 -27.78
C ASP A 357 63.10 -21.12 -29.19
N ILE A 358 61.81 -21.47 -29.31
CA ILE A 358 61.22 -21.87 -30.61
C ILE A 358 60.70 -20.67 -31.42
N LEU A 359 60.50 -19.50 -30.79
CA LEU A 359 59.97 -18.30 -31.45
C LEU A 359 60.70 -17.93 -32.76
N PRO A 360 62.04 -17.94 -32.85
CA PRO A 360 62.72 -17.60 -34.09
C PRO A 360 62.41 -18.57 -35.24
N THR A 361 62.26 -19.87 -34.93
CA THR A 361 61.90 -20.91 -35.91
C THR A 361 60.47 -20.74 -36.38
N VAL A 362 59.54 -20.49 -35.46
CA VAL A 362 58.12 -20.25 -35.78
C VAL A 362 57.95 -19.02 -36.67
N ILE A 363 58.65 -17.92 -36.37
CA ILE A 363 58.64 -16.71 -37.21
C ILE A 363 59.18 -17.03 -38.61
N THR A 364 60.27 -17.79 -38.70
CA THR A 364 60.89 -18.14 -39.99
C THR A 364 59.91 -18.95 -40.84
N ASN A 365 59.34 -20.02 -40.29
CA ASN A 365 58.36 -20.86 -41.00
C ASN A 365 57.12 -20.06 -41.41
N LEU A 366 56.64 -19.14 -40.56
CA LEU A 366 55.51 -18.29 -40.86
C LEU A 366 55.79 -17.36 -42.05
N LEU A 367 56.99 -16.77 -42.11
CA LEU A 367 57.38 -15.85 -43.19
C LEU A 367 57.71 -16.55 -44.51
N GLU A 368 58.10 -17.83 -44.44
CA GLU A 368 58.35 -18.67 -45.62
C GLU A 368 57.05 -19.11 -46.32
N LEU A 369 55.89 -19.03 -45.65
CA LEU A 369 54.61 -19.38 -46.25
C LEU A 369 54.31 -18.57 -47.54
N PRO A 370 53.62 -19.19 -48.52
CA PRO A 370 53.00 -18.48 -49.62
C PRO A 370 52.03 -17.39 -49.14
N GLU A 371 51.88 -16.31 -49.90
CA GLU A 371 51.08 -15.13 -49.49
C GLU A 371 49.64 -15.46 -49.12
N GLU A 372 48.99 -16.34 -49.90
CA GLU A 372 47.61 -16.77 -49.66
C GLU A 372 47.49 -17.62 -48.40
N GLU A 373 48.43 -18.55 -48.18
CA GLU A 373 48.46 -19.38 -46.96
C GLU A 373 48.71 -18.54 -45.72
N LEU A 374 49.64 -17.57 -45.80
CA LEU A 374 49.91 -16.63 -44.71
C LEU A 374 48.68 -15.82 -44.34
N ARG A 375 47.94 -15.29 -45.34
CA ARG A 375 46.71 -14.52 -45.10
C ARG A 375 45.63 -15.35 -44.44
N VAL A 376 45.40 -16.57 -44.93
CA VAL A 376 44.42 -17.49 -44.35
C VAL A 376 44.81 -17.81 -42.91
N LEU A 377 46.07 -18.19 -42.66
CA LEU A 377 46.56 -18.52 -41.33
C LEU A 377 46.42 -17.34 -40.36
N LEU A 378 46.82 -16.12 -40.77
CA LEU A 378 46.71 -14.92 -39.93
C LEU A 378 45.26 -14.54 -39.62
N SER A 379 44.32 -14.77 -40.54
CA SER A 379 42.90 -14.51 -40.30
C SER A 379 42.27 -15.47 -39.28
N GLN A 380 42.79 -16.70 -39.20
CA GLN A 380 42.34 -17.73 -38.26
C GLN A 380 43.15 -17.75 -36.97
N LEU A 381 44.28 -17.05 -36.92
CA LEU A 381 45.22 -17.00 -35.81
C LEU A 381 44.54 -16.76 -34.44
N PRO A 382 43.51 -15.90 -34.28
CA PRO A 382 42.85 -15.71 -32.99
C PRO A 382 42.15 -16.97 -32.45
N GLN A 383 41.75 -17.90 -33.32
CA GLN A 383 40.98 -19.10 -32.98
C GLN A 383 41.82 -20.38 -32.88
N LEU A 384 43.05 -20.37 -33.41
CA LEU A 384 43.93 -21.55 -33.43
C LEU A 384 44.64 -21.77 -32.09
N SER A 385 44.61 -22.97 -31.54
CA SER A 385 45.47 -23.32 -30.41
C SER A 385 46.96 -23.28 -30.80
N ILE A 386 47.85 -23.18 -29.80
CA ILE A 386 49.31 -23.17 -30.04
C ILE A 386 49.73 -24.47 -30.73
N ASP A 387 49.19 -25.61 -30.32
CA ASP A 387 49.51 -26.92 -30.90
C ASP A 387 49.06 -27.02 -32.36
N GLU A 388 47.87 -26.52 -32.70
CA GLU A 388 47.38 -26.46 -34.08
C GLU A 388 48.23 -25.53 -34.95
N LEU A 389 48.61 -24.37 -34.41
CA LEU A 389 49.49 -23.42 -35.10
C LEU A 389 50.87 -24.04 -35.38
N MET A 390 51.43 -24.75 -34.42
CA MET A 390 52.70 -25.47 -34.58
C MET A 390 52.59 -26.62 -35.57
N ALA A 391 51.46 -27.35 -35.59
CA ALA A 391 51.23 -28.40 -36.57
C ALA A 391 51.15 -27.85 -38.01
N LEU A 392 50.46 -26.72 -38.20
CA LEU A 392 50.33 -26.04 -39.50
C LEU A 392 51.68 -25.48 -39.98
N LEU A 393 52.49 -24.90 -39.08
CA LEU A 393 53.82 -24.36 -39.41
C LEU A 393 54.92 -25.43 -39.49
N GLY A 394 54.68 -26.64 -38.97
CA GLY A 394 55.59 -27.79 -39.03
C GLY A 394 55.46 -28.62 -40.31
N GLN A 395 54.24 -28.77 -40.84
CA GLN A 395 53.98 -29.60 -42.03
C GLN A 395 54.58 -29.03 -43.33
N ASN A 396 54.82 -27.72 -43.43
CA ASN A 396 55.36 -27.07 -44.64
C ASN A 396 56.89 -27.15 -44.80
N SER A 397 57.60 -27.86 -43.91
CA SER A 397 59.05 -28.10 -44.01
C SER A 397 59.43 -29.38 -44.77
N ALA A 398 58.46 -30.06 -45.38
CA ALA A 398 58.66 -31.24 -46.21
C ALA A 398 57.91 -31.10 -47.56
N GLY A 399 58.43 -30.24 -48.44
CA GLY A 399 58.01 -30.10 -49.83
C GLY A 399 59.20 -29.98 -50.74
#